data_AF-A0A965PCS3-F1
#
_entry.id   AF-A0A965PCS3-F1
#
_cell.length_a   1.000
_cell.length_b   1.000
_cell.length_c   1.000
_cell.angle_alpha   90.00
_cell.angle_beta   90.00
_cell.angle_gamma   90.00
#
_symmetry.space_group_name_H-M   'P 1'
#
loop_
_entity.id
_entity.type
_entity.pdbx_description
1 polymer ?
#
loop_
_entity_poly.entity_id
_entity_poly.type
_entity_poly.pdbx_seq_one_letter_code
_entity_poly.pdbx_strand_id
1 'polypeptide(L)' 'MPPVSKAQARFMRAAAAGDVKSPGLSKAEAQEYVSGHSTKNLPERAGKDMQRKRQMRKGRRY' A
#
# COMPACT_ATOMS: atom_id res chain seq x y z
N MET A 1 -0.93 10.55 -11.47
CA MET A 1 -2.12 9.94 -10.80
C MET A 1 -1.86 9.96 -9.31
N PRO A 2 -2.72 10.54 -8.47
CA PRO A 2 -2.48 10.58 -7.02
C PRO A 2 -2.55 9.18 -6.38
N PRO A 3 -1.76 8.90 -5.32
CA PRO A 3 -1.89 7.68 -4.53
C PRO A 3 -3.24 7.60 -3.87
N VAL A 4 -3.87 6.43 -3.97
CA VAL A 4 -5.21 6.17 -3.42
C VAL A 4 -5.10 5.47 -2.07
N SER A 5 -3.95 4.87 -1.76
CA SER A 5 -3.70 4.19 -0.48
C SER A 5 -2.25 4.33 -0.02
N LYS A 6 -2.03 4.22 1.30
CA LYS A 6 -0.66 4.16 1.87
C LYS A 6 0.15 3.00 1.30
N ALA A 7 -0.50 1.88 0.98
CA ALA A 7 0.18 0.71 0.42
C ALA A 7 0.76 1.00 -0.97
N GLN A 8 -0.03 1.65 -1.82
CA GLN A 8 0.42 2.08 -3.16
C GLN A 8 1.57 3.09 -3.05
N ALA A 9 1.45 4.06 -2.14
CA ALA A 9 2.53 5.02 -1.90
C ALA A 9 3.83 4.36 -1.40
N ARG A 10 3.73 3.36 -0.50
CA ARG A 10 4.90 2.60 -0.03
C ARG A 10 5.53 1.78 -1.14
N PHE A 11 4.72 1.14 -1.99
CA PHE A 11 5.20 0.40 -3.16
C PHE A 11 5.97 1.31 -4.13
N MET A 12 5.41 2.47 -4.47
CA MET A 12 6.06 3.44 -5.36
C MET A 12 7.36 3.98 -4.75
N ARG A 13 7.40 4.22 -3.44
CA ARG A 13 8.65 4.59 -2.75
C ARG A 13 9.71 3.49 -2.82
N ALA A 14 9.34 2.23 -2.61
CA ALA A 14 10.27 1.12 -2.70
C ALA A 14 10.76 0.89 -4.13
N ALA A 15 9.89 1.08 -5.13
CA ALA A 15 10.27 1.05 -6.54
C ALA A 15 11.22 2.20 -6.91
N ALA A 16 10.97 3.42 -6.41
CA ALA A 16 11.84 4.58 -6.59
C ALA A 16 13.22 4.41 -5.92
N ALA A 17 13.27 3.71 -4.77
CA ALA A 17 14.54 3.35 -4.11
C ALA A 17 15.31 2.26 -4.89
N GLY A 18 14.62 1.46 -5.69
CA GLY A 18 15.18 0.29 -6.39
C GLY A 18 15.09 -1.01 -5.59
N ASP A 19 14.42 -0.99 -4.44
CA ASP A 19 14.23 -2.16 -3.56
C ASP A 19 13.22 -3.16 -4.14
N VAL A 20 12.30 -2.68 -4.98
CA VAL A 20 11.25 -3.50 -5.61
C VAL A 20 11.33 -3.34 -7.12
N LYS A 21 11.49 -4.45 -7.83
CA LYS A 21 11.40 -4.51 -9.30
C LYS A 21 9.98 -4.90 -9.70
N SER A 22 9.32 -4.04 -10.43
CA SER A 22 8.03 -4.34 -11.06
C SER A 22 8.21 -4.27 -12.58
N PRO A 23 7.86 -5.32 -13.33
CA PRO A 23 7.88 -5.26 -14.79
C PRO A 23 6.94 -4.14 -15.25
N GLY A 24 7.45 -3.24 -16.09
CA GLY A 24 6.70 -2.09 -16.62
C GLY A 24 6.66 -0.85 -15.73
N LEU A 25 7.41 -0.80 -14.62
CA LEU A 25 7.55 0.40 -13.80
C LEU A 25 9.01 0.81 -13.72
N SER A 26 9.36 1.93 -14.37
CA SER A 26 10.71 2.48 -14.28
C SER A 26 10.94 3.21 -12.96
N LYS A 27 12.19 3.24 -12.51
CA LYS A 27 12.60 4.00 -11.31
C LYS A 27 12.25 5.49 -11.44
N ALA A 28 12.40 6.04 -12.65
CA ALA A 28 12.09 7.43 -12.95
C ALA A 28 10.59 7.72 -12.77
N GLU A 29 9.72 6.87 -13.32
CA GLU A 29 8.27 7.00 -13.17
C GLU A 29 7.82 6.89 -11.71
N ALA A 30 8.43 5.97 -10.95
CA ALA A 30 8.17 5.83 -9.53
C ALA A 30 8.64 7.07 -8.72
N GLN A 31 9.74 7.70 -9.13
CA GLN A 31 10.28 8.88 -8.46
C GLN A 31 9.45 10.14 -8.72
N GLU A 32 8.99 10.34 -9.96
CA GLU A 32 8.04 11.40 -10.32
C GLU A 32 6.71 11.25 -9.56
N TYR A 33 6.26 10.01 -9.38
CA TYR A 33 5.06 9.71 -8.62
C TYR A 33 5.19 10.10 -7.14
N VAL A 34 6.34 9.83 -6.53
CA VAL A 34 6.59 10.11 -5.11
C VAL A 34 6.82 11.59 -4.85
N SER A 35 7.48 12.32 -5.76
CA SER A 35 7.76 13.75 -5.59
C SER A 35 6.49 14.61 -5.73
N GLY A 36 5.54 14.20 -6.57
CA GLY A 36 4.33 14.97 -6.85
C GLY A 36 3.18 14.81 -5.84
N HIS A 37 3.28 13.90 -4.87
CA HIS A 37 2.13 13.53 -4.04
C HIS A 37 2.43 13.37 -2.54
N SER A 38 1.69 14.10 -1.70
CA SER A 38 1.75 13.96 -0.24
C SER A 38 1.09 12.65 0.22
N THR A 39 1.83 11.87 1.00
CA THR A 39 1.39 10.55 1.51
C THR A 39 0.85 10.62 2.94
N LYS A 40 0.89 11.80 3.58
CA LYS A 40 0.61 12.01 5.01
C LYS A 40 -0.81 11.61 5.42
N ASN A 41 -1.80 11.88 4.55
CA ASN A 41 -3.22 11.69 4.83
C ASN A 41 -3.83 10.51 4.06
N LEU A 42 -3.01 9.62 3.50
CA LEU A 42 -3.54 8.47 2.77
C LEU A 42 -4.21 7.48 3.73
N PRO A 43 -5.34 6.88 3.33
CA PRO A 43 -5.95 5.83 4.13
C PRO A 43 -4.98 4.65 4.22
N GLU A 44 -4.76 4.19 5.45
CA GLU A 44 -4.10 2.92 5.71
C GLU A 44 -5.08 1.81 5.32
N ARG A 45 -4.59 0.85 4.53
CA ARG A 45 -5.37 -0.26 3.97
C ARG A 45 -6.42 -0.71 4.99
N ALA A 46 -7.70 -0.64 4.63
CA ALA A 46 -8.83 -0.90 5.51
C ALA A 46 -8.77 -2.34 6.06
N GLY A 47 -8.00 -2.55 7.13
CA GLY A 47 -7.80 -3.84 7.78
C GLY A 47 -8.93 -4.21 8.74
N LYS A 48 -10.05 -3.45 8.75
CA LYS A 48 -11.17 -3.70 9.66
C LYS A 48 -11.91 -5.00 9.35
N ASP A 49 -11.77 -5.58 8.16
CA ASP A 49 -12.45 -6.84 7.81
C ASP A 49 -11.68 -8.10 8.25
N MET A 50 -10.35 -8.03 8.40
CA MET A 50 -9.57 -9.19 8.81
C MET A 50 -9.74 -9.52 10.30
N GLN A 51 -9.90 -8.50 11.16
CA GLN A 51 -10.13 -8.73 12.59
C GLN A 51 -11.51 -9.36 12.86
N ARG A 52 -12.57 -8.93 12.16
CA ARG A 52 -13.90 -9.55 12.25
C ARG A 52 -13.88 -11.04 11.88
N LYS A 53 -13.19 -11.42 10.79
CA LYS A 53 -13.06 -12.83 10.38
C LYS A 53 -12.25 -13.68 11.39
N ARG A 54 -11.21 -13.10 12.00
CA ARG A 54 -10.41 -13.80 13.04
C ARG A 54 -11.19 -14.03 14.33
N GLN A 55 -12.04 -13.09 14.73
CA GLN A 55 -12.91 -13.24 15.91
C GLN A 55 -13.98 -14.33 15.70
N MET A 56 -14.64 -14.34 14.53
CA MET A 56 -15.66 -15.37 14.22
C MET A 56 -15.11 -16.80 14.14
N ARG A 57 -13.83 -17.00 13.75
CA ARG A 57 -13.20 -18.34 13.72
C ARG A 57 -12.84 -18.89 15.11
N LYS A 58 -12.74 -18.03 16.13
CA LYS A 58 -12.49 -18.48 17.53
C LYS A 58 -13.76 -18.82 18.30
N GLY A 59 -14.92 -18.32 17.87
CA GLY A 59 -16.22 -18.59 18.53
C GLY A 59 -16.99 -19.81 18.00
N ARG A 60 -16.44 -20.57 17.05
CA ARG A 60 -17.12 -21.70 16.39
C ARG A 60 -16.58 -23.07 16.81
N ARG A 61 -15.94 -23.13 17.99
CA ARG A 61 -15.50 -24.37 18.66
C ARG A 61 -16.16 -24.44 20.03
N TYR A 62 -17.46 -24.68 20.04
CA TYR A 62 -18.21 -25.28 21.14
C TYR A 62 -19.27 -26.16 20.49
#